data_AF-A0A3N5YFB5-F1
#
_entry.id   AF-A0A3N5YFB5-F1
#
_cell.length_a   1.000
_cell.length_b   1.000
_cell.length_c   1.000
_cell.angle_alpha   90.00
_cell.angle_beta   90.00
_cell.angle_gamma   90.00
#
_symmetry.space_group_name_H-M   'P 1'
#
loop_
_entity.id
_entity.type
_entity.pdbx_description
1 polymer ?
#
loop_
_entity_poly.entity_id
_entity_poly.type
_entity_poly.pdbx_seq_one_letter_code
_entity_poly.pdbx_strand_id
1 'polypeptide(L)' 'MIVEFVLQSSDVLCRIRAEYTEMPGLKLTAPQAQRLLGLERESCDRCLASLVAAGFLARTCDGAFVRRDESFVR' A
#
# COMPACT_ATOMS: atom_id res chain seq x y z
N MET A 1 0.53 19.85 12.33
CA MET A 1 -0.69 19.06 12.56
C MET A 1 -0.25 17.64 12.87
N ILE A 2 -0.47 17.25 14.13
CA ILE A 2 -0.19 15.93 14.67
C ILE A 2 -1.19 14.99 14.00
N VAL A 3 -0.73 14.08 13.14
CA VAL A 3 -1.59 12.97 12.68
C VAL A 3 -1.47 11.86 13.73
N GLU A 4 -2.62 11.56 14.32
CA GLU A 4 -2.81 10.66 15.44
C GLU A 4 -2.18 9.28 15.19
N PHE A 5 -1.37 8.83 16.15
CA PHE A 5 -0.61 7.59 16.09
C PHE A 5 -1.18 6.61 17.13
N VAL A 6 -2.35 6.03 16.82
CA VAL A 6 -3.09 5.03 17.61
C VAL A 6 -3.93 4.25 16.56
N LEU A 7 -3.94 2.92 16.36
CA LEU A 7 -3.45 1.73 17.08
C LEU A 7 -3.55 0.46 16.18
N GLN A 8 -2.78 -0.61 16.48
CA GLN A 8 -3.07 -2.04 16.21
C GLN A 8 -3.19 -2.57 14.77
N SER A 9 -2.28 -3.49 14.40
CA SER A 9 -2.18 -4.41 13.23
C SER A 9 -3.26 -4.44 12.11
N SER A 10 -4.56 -4.30 12.42
CA SER A 10 -5.63 -4.03 11.46
C SER A 10 -5.54 -2.64 10.81
N ASP A 11 -4.96 -1.66 11.51
CA ASP A 11 -4.75 -0.29 11.07
C ASP A 11 -3.70 -0.15 9.99
N VAL A 12 -2.72 -1.06 9.93
CA VAL A 12 -1.63 -0.96 8.96
C VAL A 12 -2.17 -1.07 7.54
N LEU A 13 -3.09 -2.01 7.28
CA LEU A 13 -3.73 -2.13 5.96
C LEU A 13 -4.64 -0.94 5.65
N CYS A 14 -5.40 -0.44 6.63
CA CYS A 14 -6.22 0.75 6.46
C CYS A 14 -5.38 1.98 6.14
N ARG A 15 -4.25 2.16 6.82
CA ARG A 15 -3.30 3.25 6.59
C ARG A 15 -2.67 3.16 5.21
N ILE A 16 -2.23 1.97 4.80
CA ILE A 16 -1.72 1.76 3.44
C ILE A 16 -2.79 2.13 2.41
N ARG A 17 -4.03 1.65 2.59
CA ARG A 17 -5.14 2.00 1.70
C ARG A 17 -5.41 3.50 1.66
N ALA A 18 -5.36 4.19 2.81
CA ALA A 18 -5.52 5.64 2.89
C ALA A 18 -4.44 6.37 2.08
N GLU A 19 -3.17 6.00 2.21
CA GLU A 19 -2.06 6.61 1.44
C GLU A 19 -2.28 6.49 -0.09
N TYR A 20 -2.63 5.29 -0.56
CA TYR A 20 -2.95 5.08 -1.99
C TYR A 20 -4.26 5.74 -2.43
N THR A 21 -5.16 6.08 -1.49
CA THR A 21 -6.42 6.75 -1.78
C THR A 21 -6.22 8.26 -1.91
N GLU A 22 -5.47 8.85 -0.98
CA GLU A 22 -5.14 10.28 -0.92
C GLU A 22 -4.27 10.71 -2.11
N MET A 23 -3.45 9.81 -2.65
CA MET A 23 -2.56 10.09 -3.79
C MET A 23 -2.89 9.18 -4.99
N PRO A 24 -3.88 9.55 -5.83
CA PRO A 24 -4.15 8.82 -7.07
C PRO A 24 -2.92 8.89 -7.99
N GLY A 25 -2.33 7.73 -8.31
CA GLY A 25 -1.09 7.62 -9.09
C GLY A 25 0.15 7.26 -8.27
N LEU A 26 0.02 7.10 -6.95
CA LEU A 26 1.11 6.64 -6.09
C LEU A 26 1.64 5.27 -6.56
N LYS A 27 2.93 5.24 -6.92
CA LYS A 27 3.69 4.06 -7.34
C LYS A 27 4.86 3.83 -6.39
N LEU A 28 4.82 2.76 -5.59
CA LEU A 28 5.86 2.46 -4.62
C LEU A 28 6.44 1.07 -4.84
N THR A 29 7.77 0.96 -4.85
CA THR A 29 8.45 -0.33 -4.73
C THR A 29 8.39 -0.83 -3.28
N ALA A 30 8.57 -2.14 -3.05
CA ALA A 30 8.59 -2.68 -1.68
C ALA A 30 9.56 -1.95 -0.73
N PRO A 31 10.80 -1.60 -1.13
CA PRO A 31 11.70 -0.81 -0.28
C PRO A 31 11.21 0.61 0.03
N GLN A 32 10.51 1.25 -0.92
CA GLN A 32 9.91 2.57 -0.69
C GLN A 32 8.72 2.49 0.26
N ALA A 33 7.86 1.48 0.08
CA ALA A 33 6.74 1.21 0.97
C ALA A 33 7.22 0.90 2.41
N GLN A 34 8.29 0.10 2.57
CA GLN A 34 8.89 -0.16 3.88
C GLN A 34 9.30 1.12 4.61
N ARG A 35 9.99 2.03 3.89
CA ARG A 35 10.43 3.32 4.46
C ARG A 35 9.26 4.24 4.81
N LEU A 36 8.24 4.29 3.95
CA LEU A 36 7.06 5.13 4.16
C LEU A 36 6.20 4.63 5.33
N LEU A 37 6.04 3.31 5.41
CA LEU A 37 5.18 2.65 6.40
C LEU A 37 5.89 2.41 7.74
N GLY A 38 7.23 2.44 7.76
CA GLY A 38 8.04 2.13 8.95
C GLY A 38 7.93 0.67 9.37
N LEU A 39 7.68 -0.25 8.43
CA LEU A 39 7.48 -1.67 8.69
C LEU A 39 8.72 -2.49 8.38
N GLU A 40 8.89 -3.58 9.12
CA GLU A 40 9.87 -4.61 8.76
C GLU A 40 9.53 -5.26 7.43
N ARG A 41 10.55 -5.73 6.70
CA ARG A 41 10.42 -6.23 5.33
C ARG A 41 9.32 -7.27 5.16
N GLU A 42 9.33 -8.31 5.98
CA GLU A 42 8.38 -9.41 5.86
C GLU A 42 6.94 -8.96 6.12
N SER A 43 6.73 -8.08 7.11
CA SER A 43 5.43 -7.51 7.41
C SER A 43 4.93 -6.58 6.31
N CYS A 44 5.81 -5.78 5.72
CA CYS A 44 5.47 -4.93 4.57
C CYS A 44 5.08 -5.78 3.36
N ASP A 45 5.87 -6.80 3.04
CA ASP A 45 5.64 -7.69 1.90
C ASP A 45 4.32 -8.45 2.05
N ARG A 46 4.00 -8.95 3.26
CA ARG A 46 2.68 -9.56 3.56
C ARG A 46 1.53 -8.58 3.37
N CYS A 47 1.65 -7.34 3.84
CA CYS A 47 0.58 -6.35 3.70
C CYS A 47 0.34 -6.00 2.22
N LEU A 48 1.41 -5.77 1.46
CA LEU A 48 1.33 -5.48 0.02
C LEU A 48 0.75 -6.68 -0.75
N ALA A 49 1.18 -7.90 -0.44
CA ALA A 49 0.65 -9.12 -1.04
C ALA A 49 -0.84 -9.30 -0.75
N SER A 50 -1.29 -9.07 0.49
CA SER A 50 -2.71 -9.12 0.85
C SER A 50 -3.54 -8.09 0.08
N LEU A 51 -3.04 -6.87 -0.11
CA LEU A 51 -3.75 -5.84 -0.88
C LEU A 51 -3.79 -6.13 -2.38
N VAL A 52 -2.76 -6.81 -2.92
CA VAL A 52 -2.77 -7.32 -4.29
C VAL A 52 -3.78 -8.46 -4.44
N ALA A 53 -3.79 -9.42 -3.50
CA ALA A 53 -4.74 -10.53 -3.49
C ALA A 53 -6.20 -10.04 -3.34
N ALA A 54 -6.42 -8.96 -2.58
CA ALA A 54 -7.71 -8.30 -2.47
C ALA A 54 -8.09 -7.44 -3.70
N GLY A 55 -7.21 -7.33 -4.71
CA GLY A 55 -7.45 -6.56 -5.93
C GLY A 55 -7.32 -5.04 -5.78
N PHE A 56 -6.98 -4.54 -4.60
CA PHE A 56 -6.82 -3.11 -4.34
C PHE A 56 -5.52 -2.55 -4.93
N LEU A 57 -4.42 -3.30 -4.85
CA LEU A 57 -3.16 -2.97 -5.51
C LEU A 57 -2.92 -3.86 -6.74
N ALA A 58 -2.21 -3.31 -7.71
CA ALA A 58 -1.62 -4.06 -8.80
C ALA A 58 -0.09 -3.94 -8.75
N ARG A 59 0.59 -5.05 -9.08
CA ARG A 59 2.04 -5.03 -9.25
C ARG A 59 2.36 -4.77 -10.72
N THR A 60 3.16 -3.74 -10.96
CA THR A 60 3.66 -3.36 -12.28
C THR A 60 4.83 -4.24 -12.71
N CYS A 61 5.17 -4.23 -14.01
CA CYS A 61 6.30 -4.97 -14.59
C CYS A 61 7.63 -4.62 -13.90
N ASP A 62 7.79 -3.36 -13.49
CA ASP A 62 8.98 -2.84 -12.80
C ASP A 62 9.02 -3.24 -11.31
N GLY A 63 8.06 -4.03 -10.84
CA GLY A 63 7.99 -4.51 -9.47
C GLY A 63 7.41 -3.50 -8.46
N ALA A 64 6.92 -2.35 -8.91
CA ALA A 64 6.23 -1.39 -8.05
C ALA A 64 4.74 -1.71 -7.89
N PHE A 65 4.16 -1.28 -6.79
CA PHE A 65 2.74 -1.40 -6.45
C PHE A 65 2.03 -0.07 -6.73
N VAL A 66 0.90 -0.17 -7.41
CA VAL A 66 0.03 0.97 -7.73
C VAL A 66 -1.40 0.65 -7.30
N ARG A 67 -2.20 1.67 -6.98
CA ARG A 67 -3.64 1.47 -6.78
C ARG A 67 -4.24 0.95 -8.09
N ARG A 68 -5.01 -0.14 -8.01
CA ARG A 68 -5.88 -0.52 -9.11
C ARG A 68 -7.01 0.50 -9.15
N ASP A 69 -6.92 1.44 -10.07
CA ASP A 69 -8.07 2.28 -10.38
C ASP A 69 -9.07 1.44 -11.19
N GLU A 70 -10.37 1.57 -10.92
CA GLU A 70 -11.43 0.78 -11.59
C GLU A 70 -11.50 1.02 -13.11
N SER A 71 -10.67 1.92 -13.64
CA SER A 71 -10.57 2.26 -15.06
C SER A 71 -9.83 1.25 -15.94
N PHE A 72 -9.31 0.13 -15.39
CA PHE A 72 -8.82 -1.01 -16.19
C PHE A 72 -9.84 -2.13 -16.32
N VAL A 73 -11.06 -1.79 -16.74
CA VAL A 73 -11.94 -2.70 -17.48
C VAL A 73 -11.63 -2.51 -18.96
N ARG A 74 -10.91 -3.45 -19.55
CA ARG A 74 -10.78 -3.58 -21.00
C ARG A 74 -10.87 -5.05 -21.39
#